data_AF-A0A9E0J534-F1
#
_entry.id   AF-A0A9E0J534-F1
#
_cell.length_a   1.000
_cell.length_b   1.000
_cell.length_c   1.000
_cell.angle_alpha   90.00
_cell.angle_beta   90.00
_cell.angle_gamma   90.00
#
_symmetry.space_group_name_H-M   'P 1'
#
loop_
_entity.id
_entity.type
_entity.pdbx_description
1 polymer ?
#
loop_
_entity_poly.entity_id
_entity_poly.type
_entity_poly.pdbx_seq_one_letter_code
_entity_poly.pdbx_strand_id
1 'polypeptide(L)' 'MSSEIWLFVAVGFAAQLVDGALGMAYGVICSTVLLALGVSPANASASVHAAKVFTGAASAISHIYHRNVGWRLLLLLAL' A
#
# COMPACT_ATOMS: atom_id res chain seq x y z
N MET A 1 22.03 -6.96 -8.99
CA MET A 1 21.30 -6.10 -8.03
C MET A 1 21.02 -4.74 -8.70
N SER A 2 20.30 -4.69 -9.84
CA SER A 2 20.59 -3.59 -10.80
C SER A 2 19.42 -2.97 -11.57
N SER A 3 18.25 -3.61 -11.73
CA SER A 3 17.13 -3.05 -12.51
C SER A 3 15.75 -3.32 -11.88
N GLU A 4 15.58 -4.47 -11.23
CA GLU A 4 14.31 -4.86 -10.61
C GLU A 4 13.86 -3.92 -9.49
N ILE A 5 14.80 -3.35 -8.72
CA ILE A 5 14.50 -2.36 -7.68
C ILE A 5 13.77 -1.15 -8.26
N TRP A 6 14.23 -0.63 -9.42
CA TRP A 6 13.59 0.52 -10.05
C TRP A 6 12.20 0.18 -10.57
N LEU A 7 12.01 -1.04 -11.07
CA LEU A 7 10.69 -1.56 -11.45
C LEU A 7 9.77 -1.65 -10.23
N PHE A 8 10.24 -2.20 -9.10
CA PHE A 8 9.44 -2.28 -7.88
C PHE A 8 9.08 -0.92 -7.29
N VAL A 9 10.01 0.04 -7.33
CA VAL A 9 9.74 1.43 -6.92
C VAL A 9 8.69 2.05 -7.83
N ALA A 10 8.80 1.91 -9.15
CA ALA A 10 7.83 2.47 -10.09
C ALA A 10 6.43 1.84 -9.93
N VAL A 11 6.36 0.51 -9.84
CA VAL A 11 5.10 -0.23 -9.63
C VAL A 11 4.49 0.14 -8.28
N GLY A 12 5.26 0.09 -7.20
CA GLY A 12 4.78 0.42 -5.85
C GLY A 12 4.30 1.86 -5.74
N PHE A 13 5.00 2.81 -6.37
CA PHE A 13 4.59 4.20 -6.44
C PHE A 13 3.26 4.37 -7.18
N ALA A 14 3.14 3.80 -8.39
CA ALA A 14 1.89 3.85 -9.15
C ALA A 14 0.73 3.18 -8.39
N ALA A 15 1.00 2.03 -7.78
CA ALA A 15 0.03 1.31 -6.97
C ALA A 15 -0.45 2.16 -5.79
N GLN A 16 0.45 2.90 -5.12
CA GLN A 16 0.09 3.75 -4.00
C GLN A 16 -0.68 5.01 -4.42
N LEU A 17 -0.42 5.57 -5.60
CA LEU A 17 -1.22 6.69 -6.11
C LEU A 17 -2.68 6.28 -6.33
N VAL A 18 -2.89 5.09 -6.91
CA VAL A 18 -4.24 4.54 -7.10
C VAL A 18 -4.87 4.17 -5.75
N ASP A 19 -4.09 3.59 -4.83
CA ASP A 19 -4.55 3.22 -3.49
C ASP A 19 -4.91 4.43 -2.63
N GLY A 20 -4.13 5.52 -2.69
CA GLY A 20 -4.45 6.76 -1.99
C GLY A 20 -5.72 7.42 -2.51
N ALA A 21 -6.07 7.20 -3.77
CA ALA A 21 -7.31 7.71 -4.37
C ALA A 21 -8.52 6.80 -4.13
N LEU A 22 -8.35 5.47 -4.17
CA LEU A 22 -9.45 4.49 -4.17
C LEU A 22 -9.54 3.61 -2.90
N GLY A 23 -8.44 3.49 -2.16
CA GLY A 23 -8.34 2.77 -0.86
C GLY A 23 -7.98 1.28 -0.91
N MET A 24 -7.95 0.62 -2.08
CA MET A 24 -7.84 -0.85 -2.16
C MET A 24 -6.85 -1.40 -3.22
N ALA A 25 -6.18 -0.54 -3.98
CA ALA A 25 -5.42 -0.94 -5.17
C ALA A 25 -4.02 -1.49 -4.87
N TYR A 26 -3.34 -1.03 -3.80
CA TYR A 26 -1.92 -1.36 -3.58
C TYR A 26 -1.70 -2.87 -3.46
N GLY A 27 -2.60 -3.53 -2.72
CA GLY A 27 -2.51 -4.97 -2.47
C GLY A 27 -2.64 -5.79 -3.75
N VAL A 28 -3.62 -5.45 -4.58
CA VAL A 28 -3.91 -6.16 -5.83
C VAL A 28 -2.74 -6.01 -6.80
N ILE A 29 -2.33 -4.76 -7.09
CA ILE A 29 -1.29 -4.48 -8.09
C ILE A 29 0.05 -5.11 -7.69
N CYS A 30 0.52 -4.87 -6.47
CA CYS A 30 1.81 -5.38 -6.03
C CYS A 30 1.83 -6.91 -5.91
N SER A 31 0.74 -7.53 -5.43
CA SER A 31 0.67 -9.00 -5.37
C SER A 31 0.67 -9.61 -6.76
N THR A 32 -0.08 -9.05 -7.71
CA THR A 32 -0.09 -9.52 -9.10
C THR A 32 1.29 -9.46 -9.72
N VAL A 33 2.03 -8.35 -9.54
CA VAL A 33 3.39 -8.21 -10.08
C VAL A 33 4.37 -9.20 -9.44
N LEU A 34 4.36 -9.34 -8.11
CA LEU A 34 5.25 -10.26 -7.42
C LEU A 34 4.97 -11.72 -7.80
N LEU A 35 3.70 -12.11 -7.88
CA LEU A 35 3.31 -13.45 -8.34
C LEU A 35 3.70 -13.69 -9.80
N ALA A 36 3.53 -12.70 -10.68
CA ALA A 36 3.93 -12.79 -12.09
C ALA A 36 5.45 -12.97 -12.26
N LEU A 37 6.24 -12.45 -11.32
CA LEU A 37 7.70 -12.65 -11.27
C LEU A 37 8.12 -13.94 -10.54
N GLY A 38 7.16 -14.79 -10.14
CA GLY A 38 7.43 -16.09 -9.54
C GLY A 38 7.71 -16.06 -8.04
N VAL A 39 7.45 -14.96 -7.35
CA VAL A 39 7.56 -14.90 -5.89
C VAL A 39 6.48 -15.80 -5.27
N SER A 40 6.85 -16.60 -4.26
CA SER A 40 5.89 -17.49 -3.60
C SER A 40 4.73 -16.71 -2.98
N PRO A 41 3.50 -17.26 -2.94
CA PRO A 41 2.34 -16.52 -2.41
C PRO A 41 2.51 -16.03 -0.98
N ALA A 42 3.19 -16.82 -0.13
CA ALA A 42 3.49 -16.43 1.24
C ALA A 42 4.43 -15.21 1.29
N ASN A 43 5.50 -15.20 0.49
CA ASN A 43 6.45 -14.09 0.48
C ASN A 43 5.87 -12.84 -0.17
N ALA A 44 5.07 -13.00 -1.24
CA ALA A 44 4.38 -11.89 -1.88
C ALA A 44 3.40 -11.22 -0.91
N SER A 45 2.57 -12.03 -0.23
CA SER A 45 1.63 -11.54 0.78
C SER A 45 2.34 -10.82 1.93
N ALA A 46 3.38 -11.45 2.50
CA ALA A 46 4.14 -10.85 3.60
C ALA A 46 4.78 -9.51 3.21
N SER A 47 5.39 -9.44 2.02
CA SER A 47 6.03 -8.23 1.51
C SER A 47 5.03 -7.10 1.26
N VAL A 48 3.89 -7.43 0.64
CA VAL A 48 2.82 -6.44 0.35
C VAL A 48 2.18 -5.93 1.63
N HIS A 49 1.91 -6.79 2.62
CA HIS A 49 1.38 -6.36 3.91
C HIS A 49 2.37 -5.48 4.66
N ALA A 50 3.64 -5.89 4.72
CA ALA A 50 4.69 -5.10 5.36
C ALA A 50 4.77 -3.69 4.74
N ALA A 51 4.79 -3.59 3.41
CA ALA A 51 4.82 -2.30 2.72
C ALA A 51 3.54 -1.47 2.96
N LYS A 52 2.37 -2.11 2.93
CA LYS A 52 1.07 -1.44 3.12
C LYS A 52 0.92 -0.82 4.51
N VAL A 53 1.54 -1.38 5.55
CA VAL A 53 1.55 -0.73 6.87
C VAL A 53 2.18 0.66 6.78
N PHE A 54 3.32 0.79 6.10
CA PHE A 54 4.02 2.08 5.96
C PHE A 54 3.26 3.04 5.04
N THR A 55 2.80 2.56 3.89
CA THR A 55 2.10 3.44 2.94
C THR A 55 0.73 3.86 3.47
N GLY A 56 0.02 2.96 4.15
CA GLY A 56 -1.23 3.27 4.85
C GLY A 56 -1.02 4.29 5.97
N ALA A 57 0.06 4.17 6.75
CA ALA A 57 0.43 5.17 7.76
C ALA A 57 0.72 6.54 7.12
N ALA A 58 1.47 6.58 6.02
CA ALA A 58 1.75 7.80 5.29
C ALA A 58 0.45 8.46 4.74
N SER A 59 -0.46 7.66 4.17
CA SER A 59 -1.78 8.14 3.75
C SER A 59 -2.59 8.69 4.93
N ALA A 60 -2.62 7.97 6.07
CA ALA A 60 -3.32 8.42 7.27
C ALA A 60 -2.77 9.77 7.78
N ILE A 61 -1.45 9.92 7.84
CA ILE A 61 -0.80 11.20 8.20
C ILE A 61 -1.22 12.32 7.24
N SER A 62 -1.28 12.04 5.92
CA SER A 62 -1.74 13.02 4.94
C SER A 62 -3.17 13.48 5.20
N HIS A 63 -4.09 12.55 5.49
CA HIS A 63 -5.48 12.90 5.84
C HIS A 63 -5.56 13.72 7.13
N ILE A 64 -4.77 13.38 8.15
CA ILE A 64 -4.68 14.15 9.41
C ILE A 64 -4.19 15.57 9.14
N TYR A 65 -3.12 15.70 8.35
CA TYR A 65 -2.52 16.99 7.99
C TYR A 65 -3.52 17.91 7.26
N HIS A 66 -4.28 17.35 6.32
CA HIS A 66 -5.34 18.08 5.61
C HIS A 66 -6.63 18.26 6.43
N ARG A 67 -6.64 17.87 7.71
CA ARG A 67 -7.81 17.91 8.61
C ARG A 67 -9.03 17.17 8.05
N ASN A 68 -8.80 16.15 7.23
CA ASN A 68 -9.82 15.33 6.59
C ASN A 68 -10.01 14.01 7.34
N VAL A 69 -10.17 14.09 8.67
CA VAL A 69 -10.33 12.94 9.56
C VAL A 69 -11.47 13.21 10.53
N GLY A 70 -12.54 12.42 10.42
CA GLY A 70 -13.69 12.53 11.32
C GLY A 70 -13.48 11.73 12.61
N TRP A 71 -12.73 12.26 13.58
CA TRP A 71 -12.25 11.57 14.82
C TRP A 71 -13.27 10.69 15.56
N ARG A 72 -14.56 11.03 15.49
CA ARG A 72 -15.62 10.19 16.07
C ARG A 72 -15.80 8.85 15.35
N LEU A 73 -15.68 8.82 14.02
CA LEU A 73 -15.92 7.63 13.19
C LEU A 73 -14.81 6.58 13.37
N LEU A 74 -13.55 6.99 13.36
CA LEU A 74 -12.41 6.09 13.58
C LEU A 74 -12.34 5.55 15.01
N LEU A 75 -12.80 6.28 16.02
CA LEU A 75 -12.97 5.73 17.37
C LEU A 75 -14.06 4.64 17.41
N LEU A 76 -15.14 4.80 16.65
CA LEU A 76 -16.22 3.81 16.55
C LEU A 76 -15.81 2.55 15.76
N LEU A 77 -14.93 2.69 14.77
CA LEU A 77 -14.47 1.56 13.94
C LEU A 77 -13.28 0.80 14.55
N ALA A 78 -12.49 1.45 15.40
CA ALA A 78 -11.32 0.84 16.03
C ALA A 78 -11.64 0.06 17.31
N LEU A 79 -12.83 0.25 17.89
CA LEU A 79 -13.34 -0.45 19.08
C LEU A 79 -14.31 -1.55 18.66
#